data_AF-D0MZZ1-F1
#
_entry.id   AF-D0MZZ1-F1
#
_cell.length_a   1.000
_cell.length_b   1.000
_cell.length_c   1.000
_cell.angle_alpha   90.00
_cell.angle_beta   90.00
_cell.angle_gamma   90.00
#
_symmetry.space_group_name_H-M   'P 1'
#
loop_
_entity.id
_entity.type
_entity.pdbx_description
1 polymer ?
#
loop_
_entity_poly.entity_id
_entity_poly.type
_entity_poly.pdbx_seq_one_letter_code
_entity_poly.pdbx_strand_id
1 'polypeptide(L)'
;MKRNLMKICDTLRKKGKQVCLATVASPDPTASEADSESMTLNTALEQFCKSTSTEEAPVILGPRLDTYAFRRESALSYDKYHFNSHSYGQLARNTADFLIPMMTAVEWTTWKEQLGHVTYDKALYD
;
A
#
# COMPACT_ATOMS: atom_id res chain seq x y z
N MET A 1 -3.67 -15.73 -6.77
CA MET A 1 -3.42 -14.55 -5.91
C MET A 1 -4.45 -13.42 -6.08
N LYS A 2 -4.81 -13.02 -7.31
CA LYS A 2 -5.70 -11.87 -7.59
C LYS A 2 -7.05 -11.88 -6.82
N ARG A 3 -7.70 -13.04 -6.68
CA ARG A 3 -9.04 -13.13 -6.05
C ARG A 3 -9.09 -12.72 -4.58
N ASN A 4 -8.04 -12.99 -3.80
CA ASN A 4 -8.03 -12.65 -2.37
C ASN A 4 -7.84 -11.16 -2.17
N LEU A 5 -6.92 -10.55 -2.93
CA LEU A 5 -6.66 -9.12 -2.86
C LEU A 5 -7.89 -8.30 -3.26
N MET A 6 -8.57 -8.68 -4.36
CA MET A 6 -9.82 -8.05 -4.77
C MET A 6 -10.88 -8.13 -3.68
N LYS A 7 -11.08 -9.33 -3.07
CA LYS A 7 -12.01 -9.49 -1.94
C LYS A 7 -11.67 -8.59 -0.76
N ILE A 8 -10.39 -8.48 -0.39
CA ILE A 8 -9.95 -7.59 0.70
C ILE A 8 -10.28 -6.14 0.37
N CYS A 9 -9.95 -5.69 -0.84
CA CYS A 9 -10.25 -4.33 -1.30
C CYS A 9 -11.76 -4.06 -1.26
N ASP A 10 -12.58 -4.97 -1.81
CA ASP A 10 -14.03 -4.86 -1.80
C ASP A 10 -14.60 -4.79 -0.40
N THR A 11 -14.12 -5.65 0.52
CA THR A 11 -14.56 -5.64 1.92
C THR A 11 -14.23 -4.32 2.60
N LEU A 12 -13.03 -3.77 2.39
CA LEU A 12 -12.62 -2.49 2.97
C LEU A 12 -13.43 -1.32 2.40
N ARG A 13 -13.63 -1.31 1.07
CA ARG A 13 -14.45 -0.30 0.39
C ARG A 13 -15.91 -0.32 0.84
N LYS A 14 -16.50 -1.51 1.01
CA LYS A 14 -17.86 -1.67 1.57
C LYS A 14 -17.99 -1.15 3.00
N LYS A 15 -16.88 -1.09 3.76
CA LYS A 15 -16.81 -0.46 5.08
C LYS A 15 -16.55 1.06 5.01
N GLY A 16 -16.66 1.67 3.84
CA GLY A 16 -16.43 3.09 3.61
C GLY A 16 -14.96 3.52 3.73
N LYS A 17 -14.01 2.58 3.58
CA LYS A 17 -12.57 2.91 3.64
C LYS A 17 -12.04 3.23 2.25
N GLN A 18 -11.24 4.28 2.15
CA GLN A 18 -10.39 4.49 0.98
C GLN A 18 -9.28 3.45 0.97
N VAL A 19 -9.10 2.77 -0.16
CA VAL A 19 -8.14 1.67 -0.29
C VAL A 19 -7.06 2.06 -1.28
N CYS A 20 -5.81 1.95 -0.84
CA CYS A 20 -4.63 2.17 -1.67
C CYS A 20 -3.83 0.88 -1.76
N LEU A 21 -3.35 0.54 -2.96
CA LEU A 21 -2.50 -0.62 -3.21
C LEU A 21 -1.10 -0.18 -3.64
N ALA A 22 -0.08 -0.55 -2.86
CA ALA A 22 1.31 -0.41 -3.29
C ALA A 22 1.68 -1.48 -4.31
N THR A 23 2.63 -1.19 -5.19
CA THR A 23 3.29 -2.22 -6.00
C THR A 23 4.19 -3.09 -5.12
N VAL A 24 4.70 -4.20 -5.65
CA VAL A 24 5.63 -5.09 -4.96
C VAL A 24 7.04 -4.87 -5.51
N ALA A 25 8.03 -4.81 -4.62
CA ALA A 25 9.43 -4.77 -5.03
C ALA A 25 9.86 -6.12 -5.61
N SER A 26 10.71 -6.10 -6.64
CA SER A 26 11.34 -7.32 -7.14
C SER A 26 12.32 -7.83 -6.08
N PRO A 27 12.28 -9.13 -5.72
CA PRO A 27 13.27 -9.73 -4.83
C PRO A 27 14.66 -9.84 -5.50
N ASP A 28 14.72 -9.75 -6.83
CA ASP A 28 15.96 -9.83 -7.60
C ASP A 28 16.31 -8.44 -8.20
N PRO A 29 17.43 -7.82 -7.79
CA PRO A 29 17.95 -6.57 -8.36
C PRO A 29 18.38 -6.68 -9.83
N THR A 30 18.68 -7.91 -10.27
CA THR A 30 19.32 -8.25 -11.54
C THR A 30 18.36 -8.91 -12.54
N ALA A 31 17.18 -9.33 -12.08
CA ALA A 31 16.15 -9.85 -12.97
C ALA A 31 15.79 -8.81 -14.02
N SER A 32 15.84 -9.22 -15.28
CA SER A 32 15.39 -8.40 -16.41
C SER A 32 13.95 -7.96 -16.17
N GLU A 33 13.60 -6.74 -16.59
CA GLU A 33 12.24 -6.22 -16.45
C GLU A 33 11.21 -7.16 -17.09
N ALA A 34 11.60 -7.93 -18.12
CA ALA A 34 10.72 -8.83 -18.84
C ALA A 34 10.42 -10.17 -18.14
N ASP A 35 11.30 -10.65 -17.23
CA ASP A 35 11.24 -12.05 -16.74
C ASP A 35 10.79 -12.22 -15.27
N SER A 36 10.55 -11.14 -14.53
CA SER A 36 10.19 -11.26 -13.11
C SER A 36 8.68 -11.51 -12.89
N GLU A 37 8.32 -12.52 -12.10
CA GLU A 37 6.93 -12.76 -11.65
C GLU A 37 6.31 -11.51 -10.98
N SER A 38 7.13 -10.68 -10.35
CA SER A 38 6.75 -9.38 -9.78
C SER A 38 6.22 -8.38 -10.81
N MET A 39 6.74 -8.37 -12.05
CA MET A 39 6.23 -7.50 -13.12
C MET A 39 4.83 -7.92 -13.56
N THR A 40 4.58 -9.23 -13.64
CA THR A 40 3.25 -9.78 -13.95
C THR A 40 2.25 -9.43 -12.84
N LEU A 41 2.69 -9.41 -11.59
CA LEU A 41 1.87 -8.99 -10.46
C LEU A 41 1.59 -7.48 -10.45
N ASN A 42 2.61 -6.65 -10.59
CA ASN A 42 2.46 -5.19 -10.59
C ASN A 42 1.58 -4.71 -11.74
N THR A 43 1.76 -5.28 -12.94
CA THR A 43 0.86 -5.01 -14.08
C THR A 43 -0.59 -5.38 -13.75
N ALA A 44 -0.81 -6.50 -13.07
CA ALA A 44 -2.16 -6.90 -12.65
C ALA A 44 -2.74 -5.97 -11.58
N LEU A 45 -1.92 -5.45 -10.65
CA LEU A 45 -2.34 -4.47 -9.65
C LEU A 45 -2.74 -3.15 -10.33
N GLU A 46 -1.95 -2.68 -11.30
CA GLU A 46 -2.26 -1.49 -12.08
C GLU A 46 -3.56 -1.64 -12.87
N GLN A 47 -3.73 -2.77 -13.57
CA GLN A 47 -4.95 -3.07 -14.31
C GLN A 47 -6.18 -3.12 -13.40
N PHE A 48 -6.05 -3.72 -12.22
CA PHE A 48 -7.13 -3.77 -11.24
C PHE A 48 -7.51 -2.36 -10.76
N CYS A 49 -6.54 -1.54 -10.34
CA CYS A 49 -6.81 -0.16 -9.92
C CYS A 49 -7.49 0.64 -11.04
N LYS A 50 -7.00 0.51 -12.29
CA LYS A 50 -7.60 1.14 -13.48
C LYS A 50 -9.04 0.67 -13.71
N SER A 51 -9.33 -0.62 -13.54
CA SER A 51 -10.70 -1.14 -13.72
C SER A 51 -11.71 -0.57 -12.72
N THR A 52 -11.25 -0.17 -11.53
CA THR A 52 -12.11 0.44 -10.51
C THR A 52 -12.20 1.96 -10.61
N SER A 53 -11.53 2.60 -11.56
CA SER A 53 -11.36 4.07 -11.62
C SER A 53 -12.67 4.86 -11.82
N THR A 54 -13.70 4.23 -12.38
CA THR A 54 -15.02 4.84 -12.60
C THR A 54 -16.01 4.55 -11.47
N GLU A 55 -15.60 3.80 -10.44
CA GLU A 55 -16.45 3.50 -9.29
C GLU A 55 -16.46 4.67 -8.30
N GLU A 56 -17.51 4.75 -7.46
CA GLU A 56 -17.65 5.80 -6.43
C GLU A 56 -16.49 5.80 -5.42
N ALA A 57 -15.97 4.62 -5.09
CA ALA A 57 -14.81 4.43 -4.24
C ALA A 57 -13.75 3.61 -4.99
N PRO A 58 -12.91 4.23 -5.84
CA PRO A 58 -11.90 3.51 -6.61
C PRO A 58 -10.81 2.96 -5.69
N VAL A 59 -10.19 1.84 -6.09
CA VAL A 59 -8.94 1.40 -5.49
C VAL A 59 -7.81 2.18 -6.14
N ILE A 60 -7.06 2.92 -5.33
CA ILE A 60 -6.02 3.84 -5.82
C ILE A 60 -4.68 3.10 -5.85
N LEU A 61 -3.95 3.20 -6.95
CA LEU A 61 -2.58 2.73 -6.99
C LEU A 61 -1.70 3.68 -6.18
N GLY A 62 -1.14 3.16 -5.09
CA GLY A 62 -0.34 3.89 -4.13
C GLY A 62 1.15 3.89 -4.43
N PRO A 63 2.01 3.94 -3.38
CA PRO A 63 3.44 4.12 -3.55
C PRO A 63 4.09 3.02 -4.39
N ARG A 64 5.01 3.43 -5.25
CA ARG A 64 5.72 2.57 -6.21
C ARG A 64 6.97 1.97 -5.58
N LEU A 65 6.86 0.70 -5.19
CA LEU A 65 7.98 -0.13 -4.69
C LEU A 65 8.73 -0.85 -5.81
N ASP A 66 8.21 -0.83 -7.02
CA ASP A 66 8.81 -1.43 -8.21
C ASP A 66 9.89 -0.54 -8.84
N THR A 67 10.32 0.53 -8.18
CA THR A 67 11.37 1.42 -8.67
C THR A 67 12.76 0.89 -8.35
N TYR A 68 13.77 1.35 -9.10
CA TYR A 68 15.17 0.93 -8.89
C TYR A 68 15.68 1.21 -7.47
N ALA A 69 15.15 2.23 -6.78
CA ALA A 69 15.55 2.56 -5.41
C ALA A 69 15.33 1.40 -4.42
N PHE A 70 14.24 0.64 -4.59
CA PHE A 70 13.88 -0.47 -3.70
C PHE A 70 14.37 -1.84 -4.19
N ARG A 71 14.90 -1.92 -5.42
CA ARG A 71 15.45 -3.17 -5.98
C ARG A 71 16.91 -3.41 -5.60
N ARG A 72 17.65 -2.39 -5.16
CA ARG A 72 19.10 -2.51 -4.88
C ARG A 72 19.35 -3.45 -3.70
N GLU A 73 20.44 -4.22 -3.73
CA GLU A 73 20.86 -5.03 -2.57
C GLU A 73 21.10 -4.15 -1.33
N SER A 74 21.61 -2.93 -1.53
CA SER A 74 21.78 -1.94 -0.45
C SER A 74 20.47 -1.43 0.15
N ALA A 75 19.32 -1.73 -0.45
CA ALA A 75 18.01 -1.43 0.11
C ALA A 75 17.53 -2.49 1.12
N LEU A 76 18.16 -3.66 1.13
CA LEU A 76 17.77 -4.81 1.94
C LEU A 76 18.46 -4.80 3.30
N SER A 77 17.84 -5.48 4.25
CA SER A 77 18.38 -5.79 5.57
C SER A 77 19.38 -6.95 5.48
N TYR A 78 19.95 -7.33 6.63
CA TYR A 78 20.90 -8.44 6.73
C TYR A 78 20.34 -9.79 6.24
N ASP A 79 19.01 -9.95 6.26
CA ASP A 79 18.31 -11.15 5.81
C ASP A 79 18.11 -11.22 4.29
N LYS A 80 18.53 -10.19 3.55
CA LYS A 80 18.38 -10.08 2.10
C LYS A 80 16.94 -10.24 1.61
N TYR A 81 15.95 -9.95 2.45
CA TYR A 81 14.54 -10.09 2.12
C TYR A 81 13.73 -8.85 2.52
N HIS A 82 13.88 -8.37 3.75
CA HIS A 82 13.19 -7.17 4.22
C HIS A 82 13.98 -5.92 3.85
N PHE A 83 13.30 -4.77 3.78
CA PHE A 83 13.98 -3.49 3.65
C PHE A 83 14.76 -3.15 4.92
N ASN A 84 15.90 -2.48 4.77
CA ASN A 84 16.60 -1.89 5.91
C ASN A 84 15.91 -0.59 6.36
N SER A 85 16.38 -0.03 7.48
CA SER A 85 15.84 1.19 8.08
C SER A 85 15.85 2.40 7.12
N HIS A 86 16.88 2.52 6.29
CA HIS A 86 16.98 3.60 5.31
C HIS A 86 15.88 3.50 4.25
N SER A 87 15.69 2.31 3.69
CA SER A 87 14.67 2.03 2.68
C SER A 87 13.25 2.17 3.23
N TYR A 88 12.99 1.72 4.47
CA TYR A 88 11.70 1.99 5.12
C TYR A 88 11.47 3.50 5.34
N GLY A 89 12.51 4.26 5.68
CA GLY A 89 12.43 5.72 5.77
C GLY A 89 12.09 6.38 4.43
N GLN A 90 12.65 5.88 3.33
CA GLN A 90 12.29 6.34 1.99
C GLN A 90 10.87 5.95 1.60
N LEU A 91 10.45 4.72 1.89
CA LEU A 91 9.08 4.27 1.66
C LEU A 91 8.07 5.12 2.42
N ALA A 92 8.32 5.42 3.69
CA ALA A 92 7.45 6.26 4.50
C ALA A 92 7.29 7.66 3.88
N ARG A 93 8.38 8.29 3.40
CA ARG A 93 8.33 9.58 2.70
C ARG A 93 7.52 9.50 1.41
N ASN A 94 7.83 8.54 0.54
CA ASN A 94 7.09 8.35 -0.72
C ASN A 94 5.60 8.08 -0.48
N THR A 95 5.29 7.35 0.59
CA THR A 95 3.90 7.06 1.00
C THR A 95 3.21 8.33 1.51
N ALA A 96 3.90 9.16 2.29
CA ALA A 96 3.36 10.41 2.79
C ALA A 96 3.05 11.39 1.65
N ASP A 97 3.97 11.56 0.69
CA ASP A 97 3.76 12.41 -0.49
C ASP A 97 2.53 12.01 -1.29
N PHE A 98 2.23 10.71 -1.31
CA PHE A 98 1.04 10.16 -1.96
C PHE A 98 -0.23 10.27 -1.10
N LEU A 99 -0.17 9.94 0.19
CA LEU A 99 -1.35 9.88 1.07
C LEU A 99 -1.84 11.26 1.49
N ILE A 100 -0.93 12.20 1.82
CA ILE A 100 -1.29 13.51 2.38
C ILE A 100 -2.32 14.25 1.51
N PRO A 101 -2.19 14.32 0.16
CA PRO A 101 -3.19 14.97 -0.69
C PRO A 101 -4.59 14.35 -0.64
N MET A 102 -4.71 13.08 -0.24
CA MET A 102 -5.99 12.36 -0.14
C MET A 102 -6.57 12.39 1.26
N MET A 103 -5.77 12.79 2.26
CA MET A 103 -6.19 12.85 3.65
C MET A 103 -6.93 14.16 3.92
N THR A 104 -7.96 14.09 4.76
CA THR A 104 -8.59 15.28 5.34
C THR A 104 -7.80 15.71 6.55
N ALA A 105 -7.34 16.96 6.57
CA ALA A 105 -6.75 17.55 7.77
C ALA A 105 -7.82 17.69 8.86
N VAL A 106 -7.52 17.19 10.05
CA VAL A 106 -8.39 17.29 11.22
C VAL A 106 -7.58 17.93 12.33
N GLU A 107 -8.14 18.94 12.98
CA GLU A 107 -7.52 19.56 14.15
C GLU A 107 -7.25 18.51 15.24
N TRP A 108 -6.08 18.60 15.88
CA TRP A 108 -5.64 17.59 16.85
C TRP A 108 -6.62 17.44 18.03
N THR A 109 -7.23 18.54 18.44
CA THR A 109 -8.29 18.55 19.47
C THR A 109 -9.50 17.75 19.02
N THR A 110 -10.01 18.03 17.82
CA THR A 110 -11.13 17.31 17.20
C THR A 110 -10.83 15.81 17.04
N TRP A 111 -9.62 15.46 16.60
CA TRP A 111 -9.21 14.07 16.46
C TRP A 111 -9.15 13.32 17.80
N LYS A 112 -8.57 13.95 18.84
CA LYS A 112 -8.52 13.36 20.20
C LYS A 112 -9.91 13.16 20.80
N GLU A 113 -10.82 14.11 20.59
CA GLU A 113 -12.20 13.99 21.05
C GLU A 113 -12.89 12.78 20.39
N GLN A 114 -12.74 12.63 19.07
CA GLN A 114 -13.27 11.47 18.35
C GLN A 114 -12.69 10.13 18.84
N LEU A 115 -11.40 10.08 19.18
CA LEU A 115 -10.80 8.87 19.78
C LEU A 115 -11.40 8.50 21.14
N GLY A 116 -11.79 9.49 21.95
CA GLY A 116 -12.46 9.27 23.23
C GLY A 116 -13.84 8.60 23.09
N HIS A 117 -14.42 8.61 21.89
CA HIS A 117 -15.71 8.01 21.58
C HIS A 117 -15.62 6.68 20.82
N VAL A 118 -14.41 6.17 20.54
CA VAL A 118 -14.24 4.87 19.89
C VAL A 118 -14.53 3.76 20.89
N THR A 119 -15.69 3.12 20.74
CA THR A 119 -15.98 1.85 21.41
C THR A 119 -15.30 0.71 20.64
N TYR A 120 -14.27 0.13 21.24
CA TYR A 120 -13.66 -1.08 20.71
C TYR A 120 -14.62 -2.25 20.88
N ASP A 121 -14.94 -2.93 19.78
CA ASP A 121 -15.66 -4.19 19.83
C ASP A 121 -14.72 -5.24 20.43
N LYS A 122 -14.99 -5.64 21.68
CA LYS A 122 -14.19 -6.65 22.39
C LYS A 122 -14.08 -7.96 21.62
N ALA A 123 -15.08 -8.30 20.81
CA ALA A 123 -15.09 -9.51 20.00
C ALA A 123 -14.04 -9.53 18.87
N LEU A 124 -13.34 -8.41 18.60
CA LEU A 124 -12.21 -8.35 17.68
C LEU A 124 -10.86 -8.68 18.32
N TYR A 125 -10.81 -8.82 19.66
CA TYR A 125 -9.57 -8.99 20.43
C TYR A 125 -9.55 -10.27 21.29
N ASP A 126 -10.64 -11.03 21.33
CA ASP A 126 -10.75 -12.37 21.93
C ASP A 126 -10.83 -13.44 20.83
#